data_AF-A0A7G6T166-F1
#
_entry.id   AF-A0A7G6T166-F1
#
_cell.length_a   1.000
_cell.length_b   1.000
_cell.length_c   1.000
_cell.angle_alpha   90.00
_cell.angle_beta   90.00
_cell.angle_gamma   90.00
#
_symmetry.space_group_name_H-M   'P 1'
#
loop_
_entity.id
_entity.type
_entity.pdbx_description
1 polymer ?
#
loop_
_entity_poly.entity_id
_entity_poly.type
_entity_poly.pdbx_seq_one_letter_code
_entity_poly.pdbx_strand_id
1 'polypeptide(L)'
;MAWDIEIGDEITLTATIVKVLPSGRASVSIPTYNFPFAIDAPMKKRSGDKVSLVGNVIRVDDQCGKVTVKVGGLVTVDIASIIAHGKRRKSKSPPSRDWPD
;
A
#
# COMPACT_ATOMS: atom_id res chain seq x y z
N MET A 1 -12.77 -0.80 15.68
CA MET A 1 -11.38 -0.40 15.43
C MET A 1 -11.40 0.55 14.24
N ALA A 2 -11.27 1.86 14.48
CA ALA A 2 -11.20 2.84 13.41
C ALA A 2 -9.78 2.81 12.83
N TRP A 3 -9.66 2.43 11.57
CA TRP A 3 -8.38 2.49 10.87
C TRP A 3 -8.18 3.93 10.43
N ASP A 4 -7.25 4.63 11.09
CA ASP A 4 -6.92 6.01 10.77
C ASP A 4 -5.95 6.04 9.58
N ILE A 5 -6.50 5.75 8.41
CA ILE A 5 -5.81 5.76 7.12
C ILE A 5 -6.35 6.94 6.34
N GLU A 6 -5.46 7.85 5.93
CA GLU A 6 -5.80 9.02 5.15
C GLU A 6 -5.31 8.87 3.70
N ILE A 7 -5.93 9.63 2.80
CA ILE A 7 -5.43 9.75 1.42
C ILE A 7 -4.05 10.41 1.45
N GLY A 8 -3.08 9.80 0.78
CA GLY A 8 -1.68 10.21 0.77
C GLY A 8 -0.81 9.50 1.82
N ASP A 9 -1.39 8.62 2.64
CA ASP A 9 -0.63 7.78 3.55
C ASP A 9 0.04 6.61 2.80
N GLU A 10 1.22 6.22 3.25
CA GLU A 10 1.93 5.06 2.71
C GLU A 10 1.54 3.82 3.50
N ILE A 11 1.03 2.80 2.81
CA ILE A 11 0.64 1.54 3.44
C ILE A 11 1.45 0.37 2.88
N THR A 12 1.62 -0.62 3.73
CA THR A 12 2.21 -1.92 3.37
C THR A 12 1.12 -2.99 3.42
N LEU A 13 0.91 -3.65 2.28
CA LEU A 13 -0.04 -4.76 2.12
C LEU A 13 0.67 -6.06 1.77
N THR A 14 0.04 -7.19 2.10
CA THR A 14 0.58 -8.52 1.74
C THR A 14 0.01 -8.96 0.40
N ALA A 15 0.86 -9.38 -0.52
CA ALA A 15 0.47 -10.10 -1.71
C ALA A 15 1.17 -11.45 -1.76
N THR A 16 0.59 -12.43 -2.45
CA THR A 16 1.20 -13.74 -2.67
C THR A 16 1.64 -13.84 -4.12
N ILE A 17 2.90 -14.18 -4.36
CA ILE A 17 3.39 -14.40 -5.72
C ILE A 17 2.80 -15.71 -6.23
N VAL A 18 1.94 -15.63 -7.23
CA VAL A 18 1.35 -16.82 -7.88
C VAL A 18 2.36 -17.41 -8.84
N LYS A 19 3.02 -16.57 -9.64
CA LYS A 19 3.93 -17.02 -10.69
C LYS A 19 5.00 -15.99 -10.96
N VAL A 20 6.26 -16.41 -11.00
CA VAL A 20 7.35 -15.58 -11.53
C VAL A 20 7.47 -15.84 -13.03
N LEU A 21 7.39 -14.78 -13.82
CA LEU A 21 7.57 -14.80 -15.27
C LEU A 21 9.07 -14.73 -15.59
N PRO A 22 9.53 -15.43 -16.63
CA PRO A 22 10.93 -15.41 -17.06
C PRO A 22 11.38 -14.03 -17.56
N SER A 23 10.43 -13.12 -17.82
CA SER A 23 10.69 -11.72 -18.18
C SER A 23 11.11 -10.82 -17.01
N GLY A 24 11.32 -11.39 -15.81
CA GLY A 24 11.67 -10.62 -14.61
C GLY A 24 10.47 -10.01 -13.88
N ARG A 25 9.24 -10.34 -14.29
CA ARG A 25 8.00 -9.90 -13.62
C ARG A 25 7.43 -11.00 -12.74
N ALA A 26 6.78 -10.66 -11.64
CA ALA A 26 6.05 -11.58 -10.79
C ALA A 26 4.55 -11.25 -10.85
N SER A 27 3.74 -12.25 -11.17
CA SER A 27 2.29 -12.20 -11.00
C SER A 27 1.97 -12.42 -9.53
N VAL A 28 1.36 -11.42 -8.92
CA VAL A 28 0.95 -11.43 -7.52
C VAL A 28 -0.57 -11.42 -7.40
N SER A 29 -1.07 -12.22 -6.48
CA SER A 29 -2.46 -12.22 -6.04
C SER A 29 -2.54 -11.52 -4.70
N ILE A 30 -3.39 -10.52 -4.61
CA ILE A 30 -3.62 -9.77 -3.38
C ILE A 30 -4.93 -10.29 -2.80
N PRO A 31 -4.96 -10.72 -1.53
CA PRO A 31 -6.20 -11.14 -0.89
C PRO A 31 -7.20 -9.98 -0.98
N THR A 32 -8.45 -10.29 -1.32
CA THR A 32 -9.56 -9.33 -1.60
C THR A 32 -9.52 -8.59 -2.93
N TYR A 33 -8.43 -8.69 -3.70
CA TYR A 33 -8.37 -8.16 -5.07
C TYR A 33 -8.42 -9.30 -6.09
N ASN A 34 -9.50 -9.35 -6.86
CA ASN A 34 -9.79 -10.48 -7.76
C ASN A 34 -8.94 -10.50 -9.04
N PHE A 35 -8.12 -9.48 -9.27
CA PHE A 35 -7.29 -9.38 -10.48
C PHE A 35 -5.81 -9.58 -10.14
N PRO A 36 -5.16 -10.66 -10.63
CA PRO A 36 -3.73 -10.82 -10.47
C PRO A 36 -2.99 -9.71 -11.22
N PHE A 37 -2.12 -8.99 -10.51
CA PHE A 37 -1.34 -7.89 -11.07
C PHE A 37 0.12 -8.34 -11.27
N ALA A 38 0.78 -7.84 -12.32
CA ALA A 38 2.18 -8.13 -12.57
C ALA A 38 3.05 -6.99 -12.02
N ILE A 39 3.90 -7.30 -11.05
CA ILE A 39 4.91 -6.40 -10.50
C ILE A 39 6.29 -6.81 -11.00
N ASP A 40 7.30 -5.96 -10.84
CA ASP A 40 8.68 -6.40 -10.97
C ASP A 40 9.01 -7.44 -9.90
N ALA A 41 9.58 -8.56 -10.32
CA ALA A 41 9.87 -9.67 -9.42
C ALA A 41 10.95 -9.23 -8.41
N PRO A 42 10.69 -9.33 -7.10
CA PRO A 42 11.75 -9.15 -6.12
C PRO A 42 12.80 -10.23 -6.34
N MET A 43 14.07 -9.84 -6.52
CA MET A 43 15.18 -10.71 -6.95
C MET A 43 15.39 -11.98 -6.10
N LYS A 44 14.83 -12.03 -4.89
CA LYS A 44 14.96 -13.14 -3.93
C LYS A 44 13.68 -13.95 -3.70
N LYS A 45 12.57 -13.65 -4.37
CA LYS A 45 11.27 -14.29 -4.10
C LYS A 45 10.90 -15.30 -5.18
N ARG A 46 10.25 -16.40 -4.77
CA ARG A 46 9.76 -17.48 -5.65
C ARG A 46 8.23 -17.50 -5.69
N SER A 47 7.66 -18.25 -6.64
CA SER A 47 6.23 -18.58 -6.64
C SER A 47 5.82 -19.25 -5.32
N GLY A 48 4.70 -18.82 -4.77
CA GLY A 48 4.17 -19.22 -3.46
C GLY A 48 4.61 -18.32 -2.30
N ASP A 49 5.60 -17.44 -2.50
CA ASP A 49 6.10 -16.58 -1.43
C ASP A 49 5.23 -15.33 -1.22
N LYS A 50 5.14 -14.87 0.03
CA LYS A 50 4.43 -13.66 0.40
C LYS A 50 5.34 -12.46 0.23
N VAL A 51 4.90 -11.44 -0.49
CA VAL A 51 5.62 -10.19 -0.71
C VAL A 51 4.85 -9.03 -0.08
N SER A 52 5.58 -8.13 0.58
CA SER A 52 5.06 -6.86 1.05
C SER A 52 5.10 -5.85 -0.11
N LEU A 53 3.93 -5.31 -0.45
CA LEU A 53 3.77 -4.25 -1.42
C LEU A 53 3.57 -2.94 -0.68
N VAL A 54 4.35 -1.93 -1.05
CA VAL A 54 4.27 -0.59 -0.46
C VAL A 54 3.61 0.35 -1.47
N GLY A 55 2.52 0.99 -1.06
CA GLY A 55 1.70 1.83 -1.93
C GLY A 55 1.16 3.06 -1.24
N ASN A 56 0.90 4.10 -2.03
CA ASN A 56 0.27 5.32 -1.55
C ASN A 56 -1.25 5.20 -1.66
N VAL A 57 -1.96 5.56 -0.60
CA VAL A 57 -3.42 5.59 -0.58
C VAL A 57 -3.93 6.74 -1.42
N ILE A 58 -4.80 6.44 -2.38
CA ILE A 58 -5.45 7.46 -3.22
C ILE A 58 -6.94 7.61 -2.90
N ARG A 59 -7.55 6.61 -2.26
CA ARG A 59 -8.97 6.61 -1.90
C ARG A 59 -9.20 5.69 -0.69
N VAL A 60 -10.06 6.13 0.22
CA VAL A 60 -10.50 5.36 1.39
C VAL A 60 -12.03 5.38 1.38
N ASP A 61 -12.64 4.20 1.25
CA ASP A 61 -14.07 3.98 1.38
C ASP A 61 -14.34 3.36 2.76
N ASP A 62 -14.46 4.22 3.77
CA ASP A 62 -14.71 3.85 5.17
C ASP A 62 -16.01 3.05 5.34
N GLN A 63 -17.05 3.39 4.57
CA GLN A 63 -18.35 2.69 4.59
C GLN A 63 -18.26 1.21 4.19
N CYS A 64 -17.34 0.86 3.29
CA CYS A 64 -17.19 -0.50 2.77
C CYS A 64 -15.94 -1.19 3.33
N GLY A 65 -15.11 -0.48 4.11
CA GLY A 65 -13.83 -0.99 4.58
C GLY A 65 -12.81 -1.19 3.47
N LYS A 66 -12.90 -0.43 2.36
CA LYS A 66 -12.04 -0.61 1.18
C LYS A 66 -11.08 0.56 1.01
N VAL A 67 -9.85 0.27 0.62
CA VAL A 67 -8.81 1.26 0.35
C VAL A 67 -8.23 1.02 -1.02
N THR A 68 -8.18 2.08 -1.83
CA THR A 68 -7.50 2.04 -3.13
C THR A 68 -6.11 2.64 -2.99
N VAL A 69 -5.11 1.87 -3.40
CA VAL A 69 -3.71 2.24 -3.36
C VAL A 69 -3.05 2.20 -4.72
N LYS A 70 -2.02 3.02 -4.88
CA LYS A 70 -1.21 3.11 -6.09
C LYS A 70 0.16 2.46 -5.86
N VAL A 71 0.38 1.31 -6.51
CA VAL A 71 1.59 0.45 -6.41
C VAL A 71 2.27 0.24 -7.78
N GLY A 72 1.95 1.09 -8.76
CA GLY A 72 2.25 0.90 -10.18
C GLY A 72 0.98 0.76 -11.02
N GLY A 73 -0.11 0.31 -10.40
CA GLY A 73 -1.50 0.41 -10.87
C GLY A 73 -2.43 0.80 -9.71
N LEU A 74 -3.71 0.98 -10.01
CA LEU A 74 -4.74 1.18 -8.97
C LEU A 74 -5.20 -0.18 -8.46
N VAL A 75 -5.01 -0.42 -7.17
CA VAL A 75 -5.41 -1.68 -6.52
C VAL A 75 -6.35 -1.33 -5.39
N THR A 76 -7.53 -1.94 -5.38
CA THR A 76 -8.50 -1.79 -4.28
C THR A 76 -8.44 -3.02 -3.40
N VAL A 77 -8.13 -2.83 -2.12
CA VAL A 77 -8.00 -3.88 -1.11
C VAL A 77 -8.91 -3.58 0.06
N ASP A 78 -9.24 -4.60 0.83
CA ASP A 78 -9.87 -4.42 2.14
C ASP A 78 -8.85 -3.87 3.15
N ILE A 79 -9.32 -3.00 4.04
CA ILE A 79 -8.52 -2.43 5.12
C ILE A 79 -7.92 -3.53 6.02
N ALA A 80 -8.62 -4.65 6.21
CA ALA A 80 -8.10 -5.78 6.98
C ALA A 80 -6.87 -6.45 6.35
N SER A 81 -6.59 -6.22 5.06
CA SER A 81 -5.40 -6.75 4.37
C SER A 81 -4.14 -5.90 4.57
N ILE A 82 -4.26 -4.75 5.24
CA ILE A 82 -3.18 -3.80 5.49
C ILE A 82 -2.41 -4.23 6.74
N ILE A 83 -1.10 -4.47 6.59
CA ILE A 83 -0.23 -4.90 7.71
C ILE A 83 0.26 -3.70 8.50
N ALA A 84 0.60 -2.62 7.79
CA ALA A 84 1.14 -1.41 8.38
C ALA A 84 0.73 -0.18 7.57
N HIS A 85 0.48 0.93 8.24
CA HIS A 85 0.30 2.24 7.64
C HIS A 85 1.24 3.21 8.34
N GLY A 86 2.05 3.92 7.56
CA GLY A 86 2.99 4.89 8.06
C GLY A 86 2.35 6.26 8.05
N LYS A 87 1.70 6.67 9.15
CA LYS A 87 1.20 8.04 9.27
C LYS A 87 2.32 9.01 8.98
N ARG A 88 2.22 9.74 7.87
CA ARG A 88 3.11 10.85 7.59
C ARG A 88 2.89 11.88 8.70
N ARG A 89 3.73 11.87 9.73
CA ARG A 89 3.72 12.90 10.78
C ARG A 89 3.85 14.22 10.06
N LYS A 90 2.75 14.98 9.95
CA LYS A 90 2.81 16.39 9.56
C LYS A 90 3.86 17.00 10.47
N SER A 91 5.00 17.35 9.89
CA SER A 91 6.06 18.05 10.61
C SER A 91 5.37 19.21 11.30
N LYS A 92 5.44 19.26 12.63
CA LYS A 92 5.09 20.47 13.37
C LYS A 92 5.94 21.57 12.74
N SER A 93 5.33 22.43 11.95
CA SER A 93 5.95 23.70 11.60
C SER A 93 6.37 24.31 12.94
N PRO A 94 7.64 24.74 13.11
CA PRO A 94 7.99 25.47 14.32
C PRO A 94 7.02 26.68 14.41
N PRO A 95 6.51 27.01 15.61
CA PRO A 95 5.65 28.17 15.75
C PRO A 95 6.40 29.38 15.21
N SER A 96 5.73 30.14 14.34
CA SER A 96 6.21 31.42 13.82
C SER A 96 6.68 32.24 15.02
N ARG A 97 7.99 32.39 15.18
CA ARG A 97 8.57 33.30 16.16
C ARG A 97 8.22 34.70 15.66
N ASP A 98 7.19 35.28 16.27
CA ASP A 98 6.95 36.72 16.30
C ASP A 98 8.29 37.46 16.35
N TRP A 99 8.49 38.32 15.36
CA TRP A 99 9.62 39.22 15.22
C TRP A 99 9.37 40.44 16.12
N PRO A 100 10.25 40.78 17.06
CA PRO A 100 10.10 42.02 17.82
C PRO A 100 10.60 43.23 17.01
N ASP A 101 9.91 44.37 17.19
CA ASP A 101 10.13 45.71 16.61
C ASP A 101 11.60 46.15 16.42
#